data_AF-A0A9E4D3X0-F1
#
_entry.id   AF-A0A9E4D3X0-F1
#
_cell.length_a   1.000
_cell.length_b   1.000
_cell.length_c   1.000
_cell.angle_alpha   90.00
_cell.angle_beta   90.00
_cell.angle_gamma   90.00
#
_symmetry.space_group_name_H-M   'P 1'
#
loop_
_entity.id
_entity.type
_entity.pdbx_description
1 polymer ?
#
loop_
_entity_poly.entity_id
_entity_poly.type
_entity_poly.pdbx_seq_one_letter_code
_entity_poly.pdbx_strand_id
1 'polypeptide(L)'
;MKTAMAMLLAFGLLGAPALAEGQRDGYECSGLQSCTPGTACTDGGSGFLLAFLGGGIEVRINGVTLHPVYDGDLRTAAWRSQGAVYQMRLTGDGSGVLTVTPEVGDFTQSRTEWLHCSPE
;
A
#
# COMPACT_ATOMS: atom_id res chain seq x y z
N MET A 1 12.39 17.04 -55.47
CA MET A 1 11.39 17.14 -54.38
C MET A 1 11.36 15.83 -53.60
N LYS A 2 12.29 15.61 -52.67
CA LYS A 2 12.41 14.38 -51.85
C LYS A 2 13.11 14.72 -50.53
N THR A 3 12.61 15.71 -49.80
CA THR A 3 13.26 16.15 -48.54
C THR A 3 12.28 16.63 -47.46
N ALA A 4 10.97 16.55 -47.68
CA ALA A 4 9.99 17.09 -46.73
C ALA A 4 9.37 16.05 -45.76
N MET A 5 9.52 14.75 -46.02
CA MET A 5 8.73 13.72 -45.32
C MET A 5 9.42 13.12 -44.08
N ALA A 6 10.73 13.31 -43.92
CA ALA A 6 11.47 12.75 -42.78
C ALA A 6 11.37 13.61 -41.49
N MET A 7 10.92 14.87 -41.59
CA MET A 7 10.95 15.81 -40.46
C MET A 7 9.68 15.77 -39.60
N LEU A 8 8.60 15.17 -40.09
CA LEU A 8 7.32 15.09 -39.38
C LEU A 8 7.24 13.95 -38.36
N LEU A 9 8.02 12.87 -38.51
CA LEU A 9 8.05 11.78 -37.52
C LEU A 9 8.87 12.10 -36.27
N ALA A 10 9.83 13.02 -36.35
CA ALA A 10 10.69 13.36 -35.20
C ALA A 10 9.98 14.21 -34.13
N PHE A 11 8.91 14.92 -34.49
CA PHE A 11 8.12 15.72 -33.54
C PHE A 11 7.06 14.91 -32.78
N GLY A 12 6.74 13.69 -33.21
CA GLY A 12 5.77 12.82 -32.50
C GLY A 12 6.36 12.10 -31.28
N LEU A 13 7.68 12.04 -31.16
CA LEU A 13 8.40 11.32 -30.09
C LEU A 13 8.87 12.22 -28.94
N LEU A 14 8.62 13.53 -29.03
CA LEU A 14 8.92 14.52 -27.97
C LEU A 14 7.71 14.82 -27.07
N GLY A 15 6.60 14.09 -27.26
CA GLY A 15 5.48 14.02 -26.31
C GLY A 15 5.92 13.27 -25.05
N ALA A 16 6.65 13.98 -24.21
CA ALA A 16 7.31 13.51 -23.01
C ALA A 16 6.37 12.72 -22.06
N PRO A 17 6.93 11.79 -21.28
CA PRO A 17 6.24 10.82 -20.42
C PRO A 17 5.69 11.49 -19.15
N ALA A 18 4.82 12.50 -19.30
CA ALA A 18 4.22 13.23 -18.18
C ALA A 18 3.00 12.52 -17.57
N LEU A 19 2.56 11.38 -18.14
CA LEU A 19 1.41 10.62 -17.64
C LEU A 19 1.78 9.54 -16.61
N ALA A 20 3.08 9.26 -16.38
CA ALA A 20 3.49 8.21 -15.45
C ALA A 20 3.50 8.65 -13.98
N GLU A 21 3.62 9.96 -13.70
CA GLU A 21 3.66 10.47 -12.32
C GLU A 21 2.26 10.62 -11.68
N GLY A 22 1.18 10.44 -12.46
CA GLY A 22 -0.20 10.67 -12.01
C GLY A 22 -1.03 9.40 -11.79
N GLN A 23 -0.51 8.20 -12.02
CA GLN A 23 -1.32 6.98 -11.91
C GLN A 23 -1.49 6.59 -10.44
N ARG A 24 -2.74 6.63 -9.96
CA ARG A 24 -3.15 6.09 -8.67
C ARG A 24 -3.69 4.69 -8.90
N ASP A 25 -2.90 3.68 -8.57
CA ASP A 25 -3.33 2.27 -8.66
C ASP A 25 -3.95 1.88 -7.32
N GLY A 26 -5.29 1.80 -7.29
CA GLY A 26 -6.10 1.50 -6.11
C GLY A 26 -6.42 0.01 -5.92
N TYR A 27 -6.47 -0.44 -4.68
CA TYR A 27 -6.72 -1.81 -4.27
C TYR A 27 -7.59 -1.88 -3.03
N GLU A 28 -8.55 -2.81 -3.01
CA GLU A 28 -9.27 -3.22 -1.81
C GLU A 28 -8.54 -4.37 -1.12
N CYS A 29 -8.10 -4.15 0.12
CA CYS A 29 -7.38 -5.13 0.91
C CYS A 29 -8.24 -5.68 2.04
N SER A 30 -8.16 -7.00 2.24
CA SER A 30 -8.89 -7.73 3.28
C SER A 30 -7.97 -8.68 4.03
N GLY A 31 -8.08 -8.69 5.35
CA GLY A 31 -7.50 -9.72 6.21
C GLY A 31 -8.26 -11.03 6.06
N LEU A 32 -7.57 -12.07 5.58
CA LEU A 32 -8.10 -13.42 5.42
C LEU A 32 -8.02 -14.22 6.71
N GLN A 33 -6.97 -14.00 7.50
CA GLN A 33 -6.72 -14.68 8.75
C GLN A 33 -5.98 -13.73 9.70
N SER A 34 -6.26 -13.83 10.99
CA SER A 34 -5.67 -13.02 12.05
C SER A 34 -5.21 -13.89 13.20
N CYS A 35 -4.00 -13.66 13.71
CA CYS A 35 -3.44 -14.40 14.85
C CYS A 35 -2.85 -13.44 15.87
N THR A 36 -3.15 -13.69 17.14
CA THR A 36 -2.51 -13.05 18.29
C THR A 36 -1.39 -13.96 18.83
N PRO A 37 -0.27 -13.42 19.35
CA PRO A 37 0.78 -14.23 19.94
C PRO A 37 0.25 -15.22 20.99
N GLY A 38 0.59 -16.49 20.81
CA GLY A 38 0.21 -17.56 21.75
C GLY A 38 -1.24 -18.06 21.60
N THR A 39 -2.01 -17.58 20.63
CA THR A 39 -3.38 -18.06 20.37
C THR A 39 -3.49 -18.75 19.02
N ALA A 40 -4.57 -19.50 18.83
CA ALA A 40 -4.96 -19.95 17.50
C ALA A 40 -5.37 -18.76 16.62
N CYS A 41 -5.22 -18.94 15.32
CA CYS A 41 -5.65 -17.98 14.32
C CYS A 41 -7.16 -18.07 14.07
N THR A 42 -7.77 -16.95 13.72
CA THR A 42 -9.18 -16.86 13.33
C THR A 42 -9.29 -16.36 11.90
N ASP A 43 -10.30 -16.82 11.18
CA ASP A 43 -10.59 -16.31 9.84
C ASP A 43 -11.08 -14.84 9.91
N GLY A 44 -10.73 -14.07 8.89
CA GLY A 44 -11.00 -12.64 8.81
C GLY A 44 -9.90 -11.75 9.40
N GLY A 45 -10.14 -10.44 9.34
CA GLY A 45 -9.20 -9.42 9.79
C GLY A 45 -9.65 -8.02 9.39
N SER A 46 -8.69 -7.09 9.34
CA SER A 46 -8.95 -5.69 9.00
C SER A 46 -9.20 -5.52 7.51
N GLY A 47 -10.10 -4.61 7.15
CA GLY A 47 -10.32 -4.17 5.77
C GLY A 47 -9.82 -2.73 5.58
N PHE A 48 -9.15 -2.47 4.47
CA PHE A 48 -8.64 -1.13 4.15
C PHE A 48 -8.44 -0.96 2.64
N LEU A 49 -8.32 0.28 2.20
CA LEU A 49 -7.96 0.58 0.82
C LEU A 49 -6.50 0.98 0.74
N LEU A 50 -5.83 0.52 -0.31
CA LEU A 50 -4.43 0.77 -0.59
C LEU A 50 -4.33 1.45 -1.95
N ALA A 51 -3.51 2.48 -2.07
CA ALA A 51 -3.15 3.01 -3.37
C ALA A 51 -1.65 3.24 -3.50
N PHE A 52 -1.09 2.83 -4.63
CA PHE A 52 0.25 3.25 -5.04
C PHE A 52 0.14 4.54 -5.83
N LEU A 53 0.90 5.54 -5.38
CA LEU A 53 1.09 6.82 -6.05
C LEU A 53 2.50 6.79 -6.63
N GLY A 54 2.76 7.53 -7.72
CA GLY A 54 4.05 7.60 -8.45
C GLY A 54 5.30 8.04 -7.64
N GLY A 55 5.26 7.93 -6.31
CA GLY A 55 6.38 8.07 -5.38
C GLY A 55 6.04 7.62 -3.94
N GLY A 56 4.94 6.92 -3.70
CA GLY A 56 4.50 6.60 -2.34
C GLY A 56 3.30 5.67 -2.23
N ILE A 57 2.87 5.43 -0.99
CA ILE A 57 1.75 4.56 -0.65
C ILE A 57 0.73 5.36 0.17
N GLU A 58 -0.53 5.27 -0.23
CA GLU A 58 -1.70 5.77 0.51
C GLU A 58 -2.46 4.58 1.11
N VAL A 59 -2.82 4.67 2.39
CA VAL A 59 -3.67 3.69 3.04
C VAL A 59 -4.90 4.40 3.59
N ARG A 60 -6.10 3.86 3.35
CA ARG A 60 -7.36 4.38 3.90
C ARG A 60 -8.03 3.34 4.78
N ILE A 61 -8.12 3.64 6.08
CA ILE A 61 -8.75 2.78 7.09
C ILE A 61 -9.98 3.49 7.61
N ASN A 62 -11.14 2.82 7.58
CA ASN A 62 -12.42 3.38 8.05
C ASN A 62 -12.74 4.76 7.45
N GLY A 63 -12.43 4.94 6.16
CA GLY A 63 -12.67 6.20 5.43
C GLY A 63 -11.63 7.30 5.65
N VAL A 64 -10.64 7.10 6.53
CA VAL A 64 -9.58 8.08 6.81
C VAL A 64 -8.32 7.75 6.05
N THR A 65 -7.85 8.67 5.20
CA THR A 65 -6.56 8.55 4.53
C THR A 65 -5.42 8.77 5.53
N LEU A 66 -4.50 7.80 5.57
CA LEU A 66 -3.34 7.78 6.45
C LEU A 66 -2.07 7.97 5.63
N HIS A 67 -1.23 8.88 6.06
CA HIS A 67 0.10 9.06 5.50
C HIS A 67 1.10 8.16 6.25
N PRO A 68 2.02 7.50 5.52
CA PRO A 68 3.03 6.66 6.15
C PRO A 68 3.93 7.52 7.05
N VAL A 69 4.13 7.07 8.28
CA VAL A 69 5.18 7.55 9.17
C VAL A 69 6.40 6.66 8.96
N TYR A 70 7.47 7.25 8.44
CA TYR A 70 8.79 6.65 8.43
C TYR A 70 9.50 7.14 9.69
N ASP A 71 9.67 6.26 10.67
CA ASP A 71 10.52 6.54 11.81
C ASP A 71 11.95 6.10 11.46
N GLY A 72 12.95 6.88 11.90
CA GLY A 72 14.36 6.58 11.65
C GLY A 72 14.80 5.21 12.19
N ASP A 73 14.12 4.69 13.21
CA ASP A 73 14.34 3.36 13.79
C ASP A 73 13.45 2.27 13.16
N LEU A 74 12.21 2.62 12.80
CA LEU A 74 11.31 1.75 12.03
C LEU A 74 11.70 1.81 10.55
N ARG A 75 12.62 0.91 10.15
CA ARG A 75 13.06 0.70 8.75
C ARG A 75 11.93 0.31 7.76
N THR A 76 10.67 0.43 8.14
CA THR A 76 9.46 0.01 7.42
C THR A 76 8.41 1.11 7.53
N ALA A 77 7.69 1.41 6.43
CA ALA A 77 6.55 2.31 6.47
C ALA A 77 5.49 1.82 7.47
N ALA A 78 5.01 2.71 8.33
CA ALA A 78 3.97 2.43 9.32
C ALA A 78 2.84 3.46 9.25
N TRP A 79 1.63 3.08 9.64
CA TRP A 79 0.49 3.99 9.73
C TRP A 79 -0.09 3.93 11.14
N ARG A 80 -0.55 5.07 11.66
CA ARG A 80 -1.16 5.17 12.98
C ARG A 80 -2.64 5.46 12.83
N SER A 81 -3.49 4.67 13.47
CA SER A 81 -4.94 4.87 13.49
C SER A 81 -5.57 4.17 14.68
N GLN A 82 -6.56 4.81 15.30
CA GLN A 82 -7.37 4.22 16.38
C GLN A 82 -6.55 3.60 17.53
N GLY A 83 -5.41 4.22 17.88
CA GLY A 83 -4.54 3.73 18.96
C GLY A 83 -3.72 2.50 18.59
N ALA A 84 -3.54 2.21 17.30
CA ALA A 84 -2.70 1.14 16.80
C ALA A 84 -1.75 1.60 15.70
N VAL A 85 -0.59 0.95 15.64
CA VAL A 85 0.42 1.05 14.58
C VAL A 85 0.23 -0.13 13.64
N TYR A 86 0.07 0.18 12.36
CA TYR A 86 -0.11 -0.75 11.26
C TYR A 86 1.18 -0.80 10.45
N GLN A 87 1.73 -1.99 10.23
CA GLN A 87 2.93 -2.20 9.41
C GLN A 87 2.64 -3.28 8.39
N MET A 88 2.91 -3.00 7.12
CA MET A 88 2.52 -3.87 6.03
C MET A 88 3.73 -4.33 5.21
N ARG A 89 3.71 -5.59 4.81
CA ARG A 89 4.62 -6.16 3.81
C ARG A 89 3.82 -6.90 2.75
N LEU A 90 3.98 -6.51 1.49
CA LEU A 90 3.37 -7.19 0.35
C LEU A 90 4.34 -8.22 -0.24
N THR A 91 3.80 -9.32 -0.78
CA THR A 91 4.58 -10.41 -1.39
C THR A 91 4.63 -10.36 -2.92
N GLY A 92 3.82 -9.49 -3.55
CA GLY A 92 3.90 -9.19 -4.99
C GLY A 92 2.79 -9.82 -5.85
N ASP A 93 1.92 -10.63 -5.26
CA ASP A 93 0.80 -11.36 -5.89
C ASP A 93 -0.57 -10.85 -5.42
N GLY A 94 -0.62 -9.63 -4.88
CA GLY A 94 -1.78 -9.11 -4.16
C GLY A 94 -1.89 -9.68 -2.73
N SER A 95 -1.02 -10.60 -2.33
CA SER A 95 -0.97 -11.09 -0.95
C SER A 95 0.00 -10.26 -0.11
N GLY A 96 -0.18 -10.34 1.21
CA GLY A 96 0.70 -9.67 2.15
C GLY A 96 0.48 -10.06 3.59
N VAL A 97 1.23 -9.40 4.47
CA VAL A 97 1.09 -9.51 5.91
C VAL A 97 0.96 -8.10 6.49
N LEU A 98 -0.01 -7.93 7.39
CA LEU A 98 -0.22 -6.73 8.19
C LEU A 98 0.01 -7.06 9.64
N THR A 99 0.95 -6.36 10.27
CA THR A 99 1.11 -6.38 11.72
C THR A 99 0.39 -5.18 12.31
N VAL A 100 -0.49 -5.44 13.27
CA VAL A 100 -1.20 -4.39 14.01
C VAL A 100 -0.79 -4.46 15.47
N THR A 101 -0.14 -3.42 15.94
CA THR A 101 0.42 -3.32 17.30
C THR A 101 -0.30 -2.18 18.03
N PRO A 102 -0.79 -2.35 19.25
CA PRO A 102 -1.34 -1.22 19.99
C PRO A 102 -0.24 -0.17 20.27
N GLU A 103 -0.59 1.12 20.19
CA GLU A 103 0.35 2.22 20.49
C GLU A 103 0.75 2.26 21.96
N VAL A 104 -0.14 1.76 22.84
CA VAL A 104 0.07 1.66 24.28
C VAL A 104 -0.33 0.26 24.71
N GLY A 105 0.52 -0.40 25.49
CA GLY A 105 0.29 -1.76 25.99
C GLY A 105 1.50 -2.66 25.80
N ASP A 106 1.25 -3.96 25.67
CA ASP A 106 2.28 -4.99 25.49
C ASP A 106 2.16 -5.66 24.11
N PHE A 107 3.28 -6.15 23.59
CA PHE A 107 3.36 -6.79 22.28
C PHE A 107 2.45 -8.02 22.16
N THR A 108 2.09 -8.67 23.27
CA THR A 108 1.17 -9.81 23.31
C THR A 108 -0.23 -9.49 22.82
N GLN A 109 -0.60 -8.20 22.78
CA GLN A 109 -1.86 -7.70 22.24
C GLN A 109 -1.79 -7.38 20.74
N SER A 110 -0.61 -7.51 20.13
CA SER A 110 -0.44 -7.35 18.69
C SER A 110 -1.13 -8.48 17.95
N ARG A 111 -1.46 -8.25 16.70
CA ARG A 111 -1.93 -9.31 15.80
C ARG A 111 -1.21 -9.24 14.47
N THR A 112 -1.10 -10.40 13.84
CA THR A 112 -0.62 -10.54 12.47
C THR A 112 -1.78 -11.01 11.62
N GLU A 113 -2.02 -10.29 10.53
CA GLU A 113 -3.08 -10.59 9.57
C GLU A 113 -2.46 -10.95 8.22
N TRP A 114 -2.95 -12.03 7.60
CA TRP A 114 -2.64 -12.36 6.20
C TRP A 114 -3.63 -11.62 5.33
N LEU A 115 -3.12 -10.91 4.33
CA LEU A 115 -3.90 -10.04 3.48
C LEU A 115 -4.08 -10.63 2.09
N HIS A 116 -5.20 -10.29 1.48
CA HIS A 116 -5.37 -10.28 0.03
C HIS A 116 -5.91 -8.93 -0.42
N CYS A 117 -5.28 -8.37 -1.45
CA CYS A 117 -5.62 -7.11 -2.09
C CYS A 117 -5.99 -7.36 -3.55
N SER A 118 -7.16 -6.90 -3.97
CA SER A 118 -7.61 -6.91 -5.36
C SER A 118 -7.73 -5.49 -5.91
N PRO A 119 -7.51 -5.26 -7.21
CA PRO A 119 -7.74 -3.95 -7.82
C PRO A 119 -9.16 -3.42 -7.54
N GLU A 120 -9.28 -2.11 -7.31
CA GLU A 120 -10.57 -1.37 -7.27
C GLU A 120 -11.32 -1.43 -8.60
#